data_AF-A0A6P0NLV8-F1
#
_entry.id   AF-A0A6P0NLV8-F1
#
_cell.length_a   1.000
_cell.length_b   1.000
_cell.length_c   1.000
_cell.angle_alpha   90.00
_cell.angle_beta   90.00
_cell.angle_gamma   90.00
#
_symmetry.space_group_name_H-M   'P 1'
#
loop_
_entity.id
_entity.type
_entity.pdbx_description
1 polymer ?
#
loop_
_entity_poly.entity_id
_entity_poly.type
_entity_poly.pdbx_seq_one_letter_code
_entity_poly.pdbx_strand_id
1 'polypeptide(L)'
;MAKRISRKIYSIITFSLANGTEKRYPIIFQIGRYLYYWNEYFQAVRLPYKGGLASMYIFLPKKQVGLERFYQVLNEENWKSWMKQLKPDKIDLGLPKFKMKLPSTMC
;
A
#
# COMPACT_ATOMS: atom_id res chain seq x y z
N MET A 1 1.41 6.72 -29.04
CA MET A 1 2.08 6.94 -27.73
C MET A 1 2.60 5.61 -27.20
N ALA A 2 3.90 5.50 -26.97
CA ALA A 2 4.56 4.25 -26.60
C ALA A 2 4.10 3.76 -25.21
N LYS A 3 3.61 2.52 -25.16
CA LYS A 3 3.25 1.80 -23.93
C LYS A 3 4.55 1.50 -23.19
N ARG A 4 4.98 2.40 -22.30
CA ARG A 4 6.22 2.26 -21.52
C ARG A 4 6.14 0.96 -20.71
N ILE A 5 6.97 -0.02 -21.07
CA ILE A 5 7.00 -1.34 -20.43
C ILE A 5 7.40 -1.13 -18.97
N SER A 6 6.42 -1.20 -18.06
CA SER A 6 6.69 -1.31 -16.63
C SER A 6 7.24 -2.72 -16.39
N ARG A 7 8.56 -2.83 -16.24
CA ARG A 7 9.21 -4.08 -15.84
C ARG A 7 8.76 -4.40 -14.41
N LYS A 8 7.90 -5.41 -14.28
CA LYS A 8 7.57 -6.00 -12.98
C LYS A 8 8.63 -7.03 -12.64
N ILE A 9 9.22 -6.90 -11.47
CA ILE A 9 10.23 -7.85 -10.96
C ILE A 9 9.59 -8.62 -9.80
N TYR A 10 9.75 -9.94 -9.81
CA TYR A 10 9.30 -10.80 -8.72
C TYR A 10 10.50 -11.27 -7.92
N SER A 11 10.51 -10.99 -6.63
CA SER A 11 11.58 -11.41 -5.72
C SER A 11 10.99 -11.95 -4.43
N ILE A 12 11.62 -13.00 -3.90
CA ILE A 12 11.29 -13.52 -2.57
C ILE A 12 12.11 -12.72 -1.55
N ILE A 13 11.43 -11.97 -0.69
CA ILE A 13 12.08 -11.22 0.41
C ILE A 13 11.42 -11.56 1.74
N THR A 14 12.05 -11.14 2.83
CA THR A 14 11.48 -11.23 4.17
C THR A 14 10.35 -10.21 4.37
N PHE A 15 9.21 -10.69 4.89
CA PHE A 15 8.06 -9.88 5.29
C PHE A 15 7.78 -10.09 6.78
N SER A 16 7.70 -9.01 7.54
CA SER A 16 7.42 -9.03 8.98
C SER A 16 5.91 -9.11 9.24
N LEU A 17 5.49 -10.12 10.01
CA LEU A 17 4.10 -10.35 10.40
C LEU A 17 3.74 -9.55 11.65
N ALA A 18 2.43 -9.36 11.87
CA ALA A 18 1.92 -8.58 13.00
C ALA A 18 2.30 -9.15 14.37
N ASN A 19 2.53 -10.46 14.49
CA ASN A 19 3.00 -11.12 15.70
C ASN A 19 4.53 -11.03 15.90
N GLY A 20 5.23 -10.23 15.09
CA GLY A 20 6.67 -10.03 15.16
C GLY A 20 7.51 -11.11 14.47
N THR A 21 6.90 -12.19 13.96
CA THR A 21 7.65 -13.22 13.22
C THR A 21 7.88 -12.81 11.77
N GLU A 22 8.84 -13.47 11.13
CA GLU A 22 9.22 -13.18 9.75
C GLU A 22 8.91 -14.35 8.82
N LYS A 23 8.47 -14.04 7.60
CA LYS A 23 8.23 -15.04 6.57
C LYS A 23 8.76 -14.58 5.22
N ARG A 24 9.35 -15.50 4.46
CA ARG A 24 9.72 -15.23 3.06
C ARG A 24 8.47 -15.20 2.18
N TYR A 25 8.28 -14.12 1.43
CA TYR A 25 7.09 -13.88 0.62
C TYR A 25 7.44 -13.34 -0.76
N PRO A 26 6.70 -13.74 -1.82
CA PRO A 26 6.88 -13.15 -3.15
C PRO A 26 6.35 -11.71 -3.18
N ILE A 27 7.24 -10.78 -3.46
CA ILE A 27 6.94 -9.36 -3.65
C ILE A 27 7.03 -9.03 -5.14
N ILE A 28 6.12 -8.16 -5.60
CA ILE A 28 6.19 -7.53 -6.91
C ILE A 28 6.81 -6.15 -6.74
N PHE A 29 7.90 -5.90 -7.44
CA PHE A 29 8.51 -4.59 -7.55
C PHE A 29 8.18 -3.95 -8.90
N GLN A 30 7.81 -2.67 -8.88
CA GLN A 30 7.59 -1.90 -10.09
C GLN A 30 7.88 -0.42 -9.84
N ILE A 31 8.50 0.22 -10.83
CA ILE A 31 8.66 1.66 -10.84
C ILE A 31 7.53 2.26 -11.66
N GLY A 32 6.83 3.23 -11.10
CA GLY A 32 5.69 3.87 -11.75
C GLY A 32 5.42 5.26 -11.21
N ARG A 33 4.50 5.97 -11.88
CA ARG A 33 3.93 7.22 -11.36
C ARG A 33 2.61 6.90 -10.67
N TYR A 34 2.51 7.24 -9.39
CA TYR A 34 1.31 7.02 -8.59
C TYR A 34 0.98 8.27 -7.80
N LEU A 35 -0.27 8.39 -7.37
CA LEU A 35 -0.62 9.37 -6.35
C LEU A 35 -0.09 8.87 -5.00
N TYR A 36 0.73 9.69 -4.36
CA TYR A 36 1.49 9.34 -3.16
C TYR A 36 1.55 10.49 -2.17
N TYR A 37 1.64 10.11 -0.90
CA TYR A 37 1.73 11.01 0.23
C TYR A 37 2.47 10.31 1.37
N TRP A 38 3.24 11.07 2.14
CA TRP A 38 3.89 10.58 3.35
C TRP A 38 3.97 11.69 4.38
N ASN A 39 4.04 11.31 5.65
CA ASN A 39 4.25 12.23 6.77
C ASN A 39 5.08 11.54 7.88
N GLU A 40 5.12 12.10 9.09
CA GLU A 40 5.79 11.47 10.24
C GLU A 40 5.20 10.11 10.65
N TYR A 41 3.94 9.81 10.29
CA TYR A 41 3.23 8.61 10.72
C TYR A 41 3.32 7.44 9.73
N PHE A 42 3.14 7.70 8.43
CA PHE A 42 3.01 6.67 7.41
C PHE A 42 3.43 7.17 6.03
N GLN A 43 3.47 6.25 5.07
CA GLN A 43 3.45 6.52 3.64
C GLN A 43 2.23 5.86 3.00
N ALA A 44 1.63 6.49 1.99
CA ALA A 44 0.43 6.01 1.33
C ALA A 44 0.52 6.15 -0.18
N VAL A 45 0.00 5.14 -0.88
CA VAL A 45 -0.08 5.12 -2.35
C VAL A 45 -1.49 4.76 -2.80
N ARG A 46 -1.97 5.42 -3.85
CA ARG A 46 -3.22 5.08 -4.53
C ARG A 46 -2.94 4.31 -5.81
N LEU A 47 -3.50 3.11 -5.90
CA LEU A 47 -3.42 2.21 -7.04
C LEU A 47 -4.79 2.13 -7.73
N PRO A 48 -5.00 2.79 -8.88
CA PRO A 48 -6.24 2.68 -9.62
C PRO A 48 -6.38 1.29 -10.24
N TYR A 49 -7.57 0.69 -10.11
CA TYR A 49 -7.91 -0.51 -10.87
C TYR A 49 -8.18 -0.17 -12.34
N LYS A 50 -8.19 -1.21 -13.18
CA LYS A 50 -8.54 -1.07 -14.60
C LYS A 50 -9.93 -0.42 -14.71
N GLY A 51 -10.04 0.62 -15.53
CA GLY A 51 -11.28 1.38 -15.73
C GLY A 51 -11.45 2.58 -14.79
N GLY A 52 -10.61 2.77 -13.77
CA GLY A 52 -10.54 3.99 -12.97
C GLY A 52 -11.70 4.21 -11.97
N LEU A 53 -12.76 3.41 -12.04
CA LEU A 53 -13.93 3.50 -11.15
C LEU A 53 -13.60 3.17 -9.68
N ALA A 54 -12.55 2.37 -9.45
CA ALA A 54 -12.11 1.99 -8.13
C ALA A 54 -10.60 2.21 -7.98
N SER A 55 -10.16 2.48 -6.76
CA SER A 55 -8.74 2.58 -6.41
C SER A 55 -8.50 1.91 -5.07
N MET A 56 -7.39 1.19 -4.97
CA MET A 56 -6.88 0.71 -3.69
C MET A 56 -5.98 1.79 -3.08
N TYR A 57 -6.22 2.12 -1.81
CA TYR A 57 -5.32 2.97 -1.03
C TYR A 57 -4.56 2.07 -0.06
N ILE A 58 -3.23 2.13 -0.13
CA ILE A 58 -2.36 1.32 0.71
C ILE A 58 -1.63 2.27 1.63
N PHE A 59 -1.71 2.01 2.93
CA PHE A 59 -0.99 2.73 3.97
C PHE A 59 0.08 1.81 4.56
N LEU A 60 1.31 2.30 4.62
CA LEU A 60 2.42 1.63 5.27
C LEU A 60 2.89 2.51 6.43
N PRO A 61 2.47 2.19 7.68
CA PRO A 61 2.93 2.90 8.86
C PRO A 61 4.44 2.79 9.01
N LYS A 62 5.06 3.83 9.57
CA LYS A 62 6.48 3.74 9.94
C LYS A 62 6.65 2.74 11.08
N LYS A 63 7.81 2.07 11.11
CA LYS A 63 8.11 1.01 12.09
C LYS A 63 7.91 1.47 13.54
N GLN A 64 8.32 2.69 13.87
CA GLN A 64 8.17 3.29 15.20
C GLN A 64 6.73 3.69 15.57
N VAL A 65 5.82 3.76 14.59
CA VAL A 65 4.41 4.06 14.81
C VAL A 65 3.65 2.77 15.04
N GLY A 66 3.94 1.75 14.23
CA GLY A 66 3.23 0.47 14.28
C GLY A 66 1.76 0.59 13.84
N LEU A 67 1.06 -0.54 13.84
CA LEU A 67 -0.34 -0.59 13.40
C LEU A 67 -1.31 -0.02 14.44
N GLU A 68 -1.11 -0.30 15.74
CA GLU A 68 -2.03 0.15 16.80
C GLU A 68 -2.17 1.67 16.83
N ARG A 69 -1.05 2.40 16.87
CA ARG A 69 -1.07 3.87 16.86
C ARG A 69 -1.58 4.43 15.53
N PHE A 70 -1.28 3.76 14.41
CA PHE A 70 -1.82 4.15 13.12
C PHE A 70 -3.35 4.07 13.10
N TYR A 71 -3.95 3.02 13.67
CA TYR A 71 -5.41 2.91 13.74
C TYR A 71 -6.06 4.00 14.60
N GLN A 72 -5.40 4.47 15.66
CA GLN A 72 -5.92 5.57 16.47
C GLN A 72 -5.99 6.90 15.70
N VAL A 73 -5.08 7.12 14.74
CA VAL A 73 -5.06 8.33 13.91
C VAL A 73 -5.83 8.16 12.60
N LEU A 74 -6.21 6.94 12.23
CA LEU A 74 -7.05 6.66 11.06
C LEU A 74 -8.52 6.96 11.41
N ASN A 75 -8.90 8.22 11.24
CA ASN A 75 -10.29 8.70 11.39
C ASN A 75 -10.75 9.46 10.14
N GLU A 76 -12.03 9.81 10.08
CA GLU A 76 -12.64 10.45 8.90
C GLU A 76 -11.99 11.80 8.52
N GLU A 77 -11.69 12.62 9.51
CA GLU A 77 -11.07 13.94 9.32
C GLU A 77 -9.68 13.79 8.69
N ASN A 78 -8.84 12.95 9.31
CA ASN A 78 -7.51 12.65 8.83
C ASN A 78 -7.54 11.99 7.45
N TRP A 79 -8.45 11.04 7.22
CA TRP A 79 -8.65 10.43 5.92
C TRP A 79 -8.92 11.48 4.84
N LYS A 80 -9.91 12.36 5.04
CA LYS A 80 -10.25 13.43 4.09
C LYS A 80 -9.07 14.36 3.84
N SER A 81 -8.30 14.68 4.88
CA SER A 81 -7.09 15.49 4.78
C SER A 81 -6.02 14.80 3.91
N TRP A 82 -5.70 13.54 4.20
CA TRP A 82 -4.68 12.78 3.48
C TRP A 82 -5.02 12.59 2.00
N MET A 83 -6.30 12.38 1.66
CA MET A 83 -6.73 12.24 0.27
C MET A 83 -6.45 13.49 -0.57
N LYS A 84 -6.49 14.69 0.03
CA LYS A 84 -6.16 15.95 -0.64
C LYS A 84 -4.65 16.15 -0.83
N GLN A 85 -3.83 15.48 -0.04
CA GLN A 85 -2.37 15.61 -0.07
C GLN A 85 -1.68 14.66 -1.05
N LEU A 86 -2.39 13.63 -1.52
CA LEU A 86 -1.90 12.70 -2.52
C LEU A 86 -1.57 13.43 -3.84
N LYS A 87 -0.30 13.37 -4.25
CA LYS A 87 0.18 14.00 -5.49
C LYS A 87 0.93 13.01 -6.37
N PRO A 88 0.96 13.19 -7.70
CA PRO A 88 1.68 12.30 -8.59
C PRO A 88 3.17 12.32 -8.28
N ASP A 89 3.76 11.16 -7.99
CA ASP A 89 5.19 11.00 -7.76
C ASP A 89 5.72 9.73 -8.44
N LYS A 90 7.02 9.68 -8.74
CA LYS A 90 7.70 8.50 -9.27
C LYS A 90 8.21 7.66 -8.10
N ILE A 91 7.71 6.44 -8.00
CA ILE A 91 7.87 5.60 -6.81
C ILE A 91 8.34 4.21 -7.22
N ASP A 92 9.26 3.64 -6.44
CA ASP A 92 9.59 2.22 -6.49
C ASP A 92 8.70 1.48 -5.49
N LEU A 93 7.73 0.74 -6.02
CA LEU A 93 6.68 0.10 -5.24
C LEU A 93 6.95 -1.40 -5.13
N GLY A 94 7.21 -1.86 -3.90
CA GLY A 94 7.17 -3.27 -3.52
C GLY A 94 5.81 -3.64 -2.91
N LEU A 95 5.10 -4.59 -3.51
CA LEU A 95 3.79 -5.05 -3.03
C LEU A 95 3.76 -6.59 -2.89
N PRO A 96 3.44 -7.14 -1.71
CA PRO A 96 3.25 -8.59 -1.55
C PRO A 96 2.06 -9.10 -2.35
N LYS A 97 2.20 -10.27 -2.97
CA LYS A 97 1.09 -11.01 -3.58
C LYS A 97 0.26 -11.72 -2.52
N PHE A 98 -0.78 -11.08 -1.99
CA PHE A 98 -1.66 -11.71 -1.00
C PHE A 98 -3.01 -12.15 -1.60
N LYS A 99 -3.62 -13.15 -0.97
CA LYS A 99 -5.01 -13.57 -1.19
C LYS A 99 -5.69 -13.59 0.17
N MET A 100 -6.82 -12.89 0.29
CA MET A 100 -7.64 -12.91 1.49
C MET A 100 -8.92 -13.70 1.19
N LYS A 101 -9.27 -14.63 2.08
CA LYS A 101 -10.58 -15.27 2.09
C LYS A 101 -11.23 -14.88 3.40
N LEU A 102 -12.31 -14.12 3.33
CA LEU A 102 -13.14 -13.89 4.51
C LEU A 102 -13.87 -15.21 4.83
N PRO A 103 -13.91 -15.64 6.10
CA PRO A 103 -14.78 -16.75 6.48
C PRO A 103 -16.21 -16.39 6.09
N SER A 104 -16.92 -17.32 5.48
CA SER A 104 -18.27 -17.13 4.93
C SER A 104 -19.36 -17.05 6.00
N THR A 105 -19.02 -16.66 7.22
CA THR A 105 -19.92 -16.68 8.36
C THR A 105 -20.07 -15.26 8.87
N MET A 106 -21.10 -14.57 8.38
CA MET A 106 -21.96 -13.58 9.06
C MET A 106 -22.97 -13.07 8.02
N CYS A 107 -23.93 -13.95 7.68
CA CYS A 107 -25.32 -13.53 7.50
C CYS A 107 -26.03 -13.83 8.83
#